data_AF-A0A958N3N2-F1
#
_entry.id   AF-A0A958N3N2-F1
#
_cell.length_a   1.000
_cell.length_b   1.000
_cell.length_c   1.000
_cell.angle_alpha   90.00
_cell.angle_beta   90.00
_cell.angle_gamma   90.00
#
_symmetry.space_group_name_H-M   'P 1'
#
loop_
_entity.id
_entity.type
_entity.pdbx_description
1 polymer ?
#
loop_
_entity_poly.entity_id
_entity_poly.type
_entity_poly.pdbx_seq_one_letter_code
_entity_poly.pdbx_strand_id
1 'polypeptide(L)'
;MKLIVFSILLLFFISVDASEKNEFSKGVAKDKSGNIVYIEKHTSKFVEGNLVSLNTEYFDPSGSKIGYINTNYNQSFVPDYEFFDSRNHRKVILRNRKDLIYSQIQSGKNSNTKNKTFEQKDNMVAGQGLHAFLIKNLHNFLNNKGYETEVKFLIPLNKDYYNFSIRYLSESTTTITLRLESSHWFLKLLAPQIDVTYDKSTQRLVKYKGPSNLLDSKGQKINVTIKYEYEDQQSTSSLMWRYK
;
A
#
# COMPACT_ATOMS: atom_id res chain seq x y z
N MET A 1 11.94 -53.16 -49.24
CA MET A 1 11.50 -51.75 -49.22
C MET A 1 11.42 -51.32 -47.75
N LYS A 2 12.39 -50.52 -47.27
CA LYS A 2 12.49 -50.13 -45.84
C LYS A 2 11.55 -48.95 -45.58
N LEU A 3 10.55 -49.12 -44.72
CA LEU A 3 9.77 -48.00 -44.20
C LEU A 3 10.58 -47.29 -43.11
N ILE A 4 10.89 -46.01 -43.34
CA ILE A 4 11.44 -45.10 -42.34
C ILE A 4 10.25 -44.51 -41.58
N VAL A 5 10.14 -44.85 -40.29
CA VAL A 5 9.16 -44.24 -39.38
C VAL A 5 9.78 -42.94 -38.86
N PHE A 6 9.23 -41.80 -39.30
CA PHE A 6 9.60 -40.48 -38.82
C PHE A 6 8.86 -40.22 -37.50
N SER A 7 9.56 -40.31 -36.37
CA SER A 7 9.01 -40.02 -35.05
C SER A 7 8.98 -38.50 -34.86
N ILE A 8 7.79 -37.90 -34.95
CA ILE A 8 7.56 -36.48 -34.70
C ILE A 8 7.53 -36.28 -33.17
N LEU A 9 8.61 -35.73 -32.63
CA LEU A 9 8.70 -35.29 -31.23
C LEU A 9 7.83 -34.04 -31.06
N LEU A 10 6.60 -34.20 -30.57
CA LEU A 10 5.69 -33.10 -30.27
C LEU A 10 6.18 -32.37 -29.01
N LEU A 11 6.89 -31.26 -29.19
CA LEU A 11 7.23 -30.34 -28.11
C LEU A 11 5.95 -29.62 -27.66
N PHE A 12 5.32 -30.11 -26.58
CA PHE A 12 4.29 -29.37 -25.87
C PHE A 12 4.93 -28.14 -25.21
N PHE A 13 4.74 -26.97 -25.82
CA PHE A 13 4.89 -25.71 -25.11
C PHE A 13 3.76 -25.62 -24.09
N ILE A 14 4.06 -25.98 -22.84
CA ILE A 14 3.19 -25.67 -21.72
C ILE A 14 3.27 -24.14 -21.54
N SER A 15 2.27 -23.43 -22.03
CA SER A 15 2.06 -22.03 -21.66
C SER A 15 1.83 -22.01 -20.16
N VAL A 16 2.83 -21.53 -19.41
CA VAL A 16 2.67 -21.20 -18.00
C VAL A 16 1.80 -19.94 -17.98
N ASP A 17 0.50 -20.09 -17.79
CA ASP A 17 -0.38 -18.95 -17.54
C ASP A 17 0.10 -18.27 -16.26
N ALA A 18 0.42 -16.99 -16.37
CA ALA A 18 0.83 -16.18 -15.23
C ALA A 18 -0.30 -16.18 -14.19
N SER A 19 -0.02 -16.70 -12.99
CA SER A 19 -1.01 -16.76 -11.92
C SER A 19 -1.38 -15.35 -11.48
N GLU A 20 -2.60 -14.93 -11.82
CA GLU A 20 -3.21 -13.68 -11.36
C GLU A 20 -4.14 -13.95 -10.19
N LYS A 21 -4.03 -13.15 -9.12
CA LYS A 21 -4.89 -13.22 -7.94
C LYS A 21 -5.31 -11.83 -7.50
N ASN A 22 -6.61 -11.66 -7.25
CA ASN A 22 -7.13 -10.48 -6.55
C ASN A 22 -7.37 -10.82 -5.09
N GLU A 23 -7.02 -9.90 -4.20
CA GLU A 23 -7.31 -9.97 -2.77
C GLU A 23 -8.08 -8.73 -2.34
N PHE A 24 -9.13 -8.93 -1.55
CA PHE A 24 -9.99 -7.88 -1.04
C PHE A 24 -9.80 -7.75 0.47
N SER A 25 -9.71 -6.51 0.94
CA SER A 25 -9.64 -6.23 2.36
C SER A 25 -10.41 -4.97 2.74
N LYS A 26 -10.78 -4.88 4.01
CA LYS A 26 -11.50 -3.76 4.59
C LYS A 26 -10.74 -3.24 5.80
N GLY A 27 -10.46 -1.95 5.82
CA GLY A 27 -9.87 -1.24 6.95
C GLY A 27 -10.92 -0.41 7.69
N VAL A 28 -11.02 -0.52 9.01
CA VAL A 28 -11.84 0.39 9.83
C VAL A 28 -10.91 1.33 10.59
N ALA A 29 -10.93 2.62 10.23
CA ALA A 29 -10.08 3.64 10.83
C ALA A 29 -10.79 4.30 12.01
N LYS A 30 -10.12 4.34 13.15
CA LYS A 30 -10.60 4.98 14.38
C LYS A 30 -9.64 6.07 14.87
N ASP A 31 -10.19 7.15 15.41
CA ASP A 31 -9.42 8.20 16.09
C ASP A 31 -8.94 7.75 17.48
N LYS A 32 -8.27 8.65 18.21
CA LYS A 32 -7.80 8.39 19.58
C LYS A 32 -8.93 8.16 20.60
N SER A 33 -10.12 8.70 20.34
CA SER A 33 -11.30 8.54 21.18
C SER A 33 -12.06 7.23 20.87
N GLY A 34 -11.67 6.52 19.81
CA GLY A 34 -12.29 5.27 19.36
C GLY A 34 -13.42 5.46 18.35
N ASN A 35 -13.69 6.69 17.91
CA ASN A 35 -14.72 6.97 16.93
C ASN A 35 -14.26 6.52 15.54
N ILE A 36 -15.16 5.94 14.76
CA ILE A 36 -14.89 5.61 13.36
C ILE A 36 -14.82 6.91 12.57
N VAL A 37 -13.69 7.14 11.90
CA VAL A 37 -13.49 8.32 11.06
C VAL A 37 -13.74 8.05 9.59
N TYR A 38 -13.39 6.86 9.12
CA TYR A 38 -13.65 6.39 7.76
C TYR A 38 -13.43 4.87 7.67
N ILE A 39 -13.86 4.28 6.55
CA ILE A 39 -13.64 2.90 6.17
C ILE A 39 -12.85 2.86 4.87
N GLU A 40 -11.86 1.98 4.78
CA GLU A 40 -11.11 1.70 3.56
C GLU A 40 -11.59 0.37 2.97
N LYS A 41 -11.75 0.28 1.65
CA LYS A 41 -11.88 -0.98 0.93
C LYS A 41 -10.74 -1.10 -0.07
N HIS A 42 -10.02 -2.20 -0.02
CA HIS A 42 -8.83 -2.43 -0.84
C HIS A 42 -9.08 -3.55 -1.84
N THR A 43 -8.55 -3.37 -3.04
CA THR A 43 -8.40 -4.41 -4.05
C THR A 43 -6.94 -4.48 -4.45
N SER A 44 -6.26 -5.52 -4.00
CA SER A 44 -4.86 -5.83 -4.32
C SER A 44 -4.82 -6.82 -5.48
N LYS A 45 -4.05 -6.52 -6.53
CA LYS A 45 -3.80 -7.44 -7.63
C LYS A 45 -2.37 -7.96 -7.56
N PHE A 46 -2.24 -9.28 -7.59
CA PHE A 46 -0.98 -9.99 -7.63
C PHE A 46 -0.82 -10.71 -8.96
N VAL A 47 0.37 -10.64 -9.54
CA VAL A 47 0.77 -11.42 -10.73
C VAL A 47 2.07 -12.12 -10.39
N GLU A 48 2.08 -13.45 -10.50
CA GLU A 48 3.23 -14.29 -10.12
C GLU A 48 3.71 -14.02 -8.68
N GLY A 49 2.75 -13.78 -7.77
CA GLY A 49 3.03 -13.46 -6.36
C GLY A 49 3.50 -12.02 -6.09
N ASN A 50 3.73 -11.21 -7.12
CA ASN A 50 4.14 -9.80 -6.97
C ASN A 50 2.92 -8.88 -6.92
N LEU A 51 2.87 -7.97 -5.95
CA LEU A 51 1.85 -6.93 -5.87
C LEU A 51 2.04 -5.93 -7.03
N VAL A 52 1.14 -5.95 -8.01
CA VAL A 52 1.24 -5.09 -9.22
C VAL A 52 0.34 -3.85 -9.14
N SER A 53 -0.78 -3.94 -8.43
CA SER A 53 -1.63 -2.78 -8.16
C SER A 53 -2.35 -2.89 -6.82
N LEU A 54 -2.69 -1.73 -6.26
CA LEU A 54 -3.50 -1.59 -5.06
C LEU A 54 -4.45 -0.41 -5.25
N ASN A 55 -5.75 -0.70 -5.24
CA ASN A 55 -6.78 0.32 -5.25
C ASN A 55 -7.40 0.40 -3.87
N THR A 56 -7.58 1.61 -3.36
CA THR A 56 -8.20 1.89 -2.06
C THR A 56 -9.34 2.87 -2.26
N GLU A 57 -10.54 2.51 -1.83
CA GLU A 57 -11.68 3.41 -1.76
C GLU A 57 -11.93 3.80 -0.31
N TYR A 58 -12.22 5.08 -0.08
CA TYR A 58 -12.53 5.61 1.24
C TYR A 58 -14.01 5.93 1.35
N PHE A 59 -14.63 5.51 2.45
CA PHE A 59 -16.02 5.76 2.78
C PHE A 59 -16.11 6.48 4.13
N ASP A 60 -17.03 7.42 4.26
CA ASP A 60 -17.35 8.00 5.56
C ASP A 60 -18.13 6.99 6.44
N PRO A 61 -18.38 7.31 7.73
CA PRO A 61 -19.14 6.43 8.61
C PRO A 61 -20.60 6.17 8.17
N SER A 62 -21.16 7.01 7.30
CA SER A 62 -22.51 6.79 6.73
C SER A 62 -22.51 5.80 5.57
N GLY A 63 -21.33 5.44 5.05
CA GLY A 63 -21.16 4.58 3.88
C GLY A 63 -21.03 5.34 2.55
N SER A 64 -20.96 6.67 2.58
CA SER A 64 -20.77 7.48 1.36
C SER A 64 -19.30 7.47 0.93
N LYS A 65 -19.02 7.25 -0.35
CA LYS A 65 -17.65 7.30 -0.88
C LYS A 65 -17.12 8.73 -0.84
N ILE A 66 -15.97 8.94 -0.19
CA ILE A 66 -15.35 10.25 0.02
C ILE A 66 -14.00 10.40 -0.69
N GLY A 67 -13.41 9.33 -1.22
CA GLY A 67 -12.13 9.43 -1.91
C GLY A 67 -11.58 8.10 -2.42
N TYR A 68 -10.40 8.15 -3.01
CA TYR A 68 -9.68 6.95 -3.47
C TYR A 68 -8.17 7.16 -3.53
N ILE A 69 -7.44 6.04 -3.58
CA ILE A 69 -6.07 5.92 -4.10
C ILE A 69 -6.07 4.80 -5.13
N ASN A 70 -5.55 5.08 -6.33
CA ASN A 70 -5.24 4.04 -7.31
C ASN A 70 -3.73 3.98 -7.48
N THR A 71 -3.13 2.82 -7.25
CA THR A 71 -1.68 2.62 -7.31
C THR A 71 -1.33 1.52 -8.32
N ASN A 72 -0.38 1.81 -9.19
CA ASN A 72 0.30 0.84 -10.04
C ASN A 72 1.79 0.85 -9.69
N TYR A 73 2.30 -0.31 -9.25
CA TYR A 73 3.67 -0.40 -8.78
C TYR A 73 4.71 -0.28 -9.87
N ASN A 74 4.43 -0.73 -11.12
CA ASN A 74 5.43 -0.77 -12.20
C ASN A 74 6.80 -1.30 -11.72
N GLN A 75 6.79 -2.31 -10.83
CA GLN A 75 7.98 -2.89 -10.17
C GLN A 75 8.84 -1.89 -9.35
N SER A 76 8.27 -0.78 -8.91
CA SER A 76 8.92 0.27 -8.13
C SER A 76 8.22 0.49 -6.79
N PHE A 77 9.00 0.83 -5.75
CA PHE A 77 8.46 1.32 -4.47
C PHE A 77 8.10 2.81 -4.48
N VAL A 78 8.37 3.50 -5.59
CA VAL A 78 7.80 4.80 -5.90
C VAL A 78 6.80 4.58 -7.03
N PRO A 79 5.58 4.12 -6.73
CA PRO A 79 4.62 3.71 -7.74
C PRO A 79 4.00 4.92 -8.44
N ASP A 80 3.40 4.66 -9.61
CA ASP A 80 2.44 5.60 -10.18
C ASP A 80 1.18 5.55 -9.32
N TYR A 81 0.76 6.69 -8.76
CA TYR A 81 -0.50 6.72 -8.02
C TYR A 81 -1.31 7.99 -8.26
N GLU A 82 -2.61 7.87 -8.00
CA GLU A 82 -3.54 8.98 -7.95
C GLU A 82 -4.37 8.91 -6.68
N PHE A 83 -4.30 9.96 -5.87
CA PHE A 83 -5.10 10.16 -4.67
C PHE A 83 -6.12 11.27 -4.90
N PHE A 84 -7.34 11.07 -4.42
CA PHE A 84 -8.39 12.08 -4.41
C PHE A 84 -9.21 12.04 -3.12
N ASP A 85 -9.46 13.20 -2.53
CA ASP A 85 -10.40 13.42 -1.42
C ASP A 85 -11.46 14.44 -1.85
N SER A 86 -12.70 13.98 -1.96
CA SER A 86 -13.84 14.78 -2.43
C SER A 86 -14.27 15.86 -1.45
N ARG A 87 -14.01 15.68 -0.14
CA ARG A 87 -14.49 16.60 0.92
C ARG A 87 -13.79 17.95 0.86
N ASN A 88 -12.53 17.95 0.42
CA ASN A 88 -11.70 19.15 0.28
C ASN A 88 -11.16 19.32 -1.15
N HIS A 89 -11.63 18.51 -2.10
CA HIS A 89 -11.18 18.49 -3.50
C HIS A 89 -9.65 18.45 -3.64
N ARG A 90 -8.99 17.66 -2.79
CA ARG A 90 -7.54 17.50 -2.83
C ARG A 90 -7.18 16.35 -3.74
N LYS A 91 -6.30 16.63 -4.70
CA LYS A 91 -5.80 15.65 -5.68
C LYS A 91 -4.27 15.61 -5.63
N VAL A 92 -3.71 14.41 -5.63
CA VAL A 92 -2.27 14.18 -5.76
C VAL A 92 -2.04 13.11 -6.81
N ILE A 93 -1.22 13.42 -7.81
CA ILE A 93 -0.78 12.48 -8.84
C ILE A 93 0.72 12.34 -8.70
N LEU A 94 1.21 11.09 -8.67
CA LEU A 94 2.62 10.76 -8.78
C LEU A 94 2.85 9.87 -10.00
N ARG A 95 3.88 10.18 -10.79
CA ARG A 95 4.30 9.39 -11.95
C ARG A 95 5.80 9.18 -11.91
N ASN A 96 6.23 7.93 -11.86
CA ASN A 96 7.63 7.52 -11.90
C ASN A 96 8.05 7.26 -13.36
N ARG A 97 9.12 7.93 -13.80
CA ARG A 97 9.74 7.76 -15.11
C ARG A 97 11.21 7.39 -14.96
N LYS A 98 11.47 6.36 -14.14
CA LYS A 98 12.78 5.80 -13.78
C LYS A 98 13.70 6.79 -13.07
N ASP A 99 14.21 7.79 -13.79
CA ASP A 99 15.18 8.76 -13.26
C ASP A 99 14.50 9.96 -12.60
N LEU A 100 13.29 10.28 -13.07
CA LEU A 100 12.51 11.42 -12.60
C LEU A 100 11.12 11.00 -12.11
N ILE A 101 10.72 11.60 -11.00
CA ILE A 101 9.40 11.42 -10.40
C ILE A 101 8.64 12.74 -10.54
N TYR A 102 7.51 12.71 -11.22
CA TYR A 102 6.64 13.86 -11.43
C TYR A 102 5.49 13.83 -10.43
N SER A 103 5.28 14.96 -9.75
CA SER A 103 4.17 15.18 -8.82
C SER A 103 3.29 16.32 -9.32
N GLN A 104 1.98 16.11 -9.28
CA GLN A 104 0.98 17.16 -9.45
C GLN A 104 0.07 17.21 -8.22
N ILE A 105 -0.13 18.40 -7.67
CA ILE A 105 -0.89 18.61 -6.44
C ILE A 105 -1.91 19.71 -6.64
N GLN A 106 -3.17 19.39 -6.36
CA GLN A 106 -4.28 20.32 -6.31
C GLN A 106 -4.87 20.30 -4.90
N SER A 107 -5.02 21.45 -4.26
CA SER A 107 -5.49 21.60 -2.88
C SER A 107 -6.79 22.40 -2.84
N GLY A 108 -7.85 21.85 -3.44
CA GLY A 108 -9.15 22.51 -3.55
C GLY A 108 -9.62 22.67 -4.99
N LYS A 109 -10.94 22.75 -5.18
CA LYS A 109 -11.63 22.73 -6.48
C LYS A 109 -11.09 23.79 -7.45
N ASN A 110 -10.85 25.00 -6.94
CA ASN A 110 -10.40 26.15 -7.73
C ASN A 110 -8.92 26.48 -7.49
N SER A 111 -8.17 25.58 -6.85
CA SER A 111 -6.74 25.80 -6.63
C SER A 111 -5.94 25.48 -7.89
N ASN A 112 -4.90 26.26 -8.14
CA ASN A 112 -3.95 25.99 -9.21
C ASN A 112 -3.20 24.68 -8.92
N THR A 113 -3.06 23.85 -9.95
CA THR A 113 -2.23 22.65 -9.89
C THR A 113 -0.75 23.05 -9.75
N LYS A 114 -0.10 22.56 -8.69
CA LYS A 114 1.32 22.73 -8.45
C LYS A 114 2.06 21.50 -8.93
N ASN A 115 3.05 21.69 -9.78
CA ASN A 115 3.91 20.63 -10.27
C ASN A 115 5.25 20.64 -9.54
N LYS A 116 5.84 19.46 -9.32
CA LYS A 116 7.21 19.31 -8.85
C LYS A 116 7.83 18.05 -9.43
N THR A 117 9.12 18.11 -9.71
CA THR A 117 9.92 16.96 -10.09
C THR A 117 10.89 16.61 -8.98
N PHE A 118 11.17 15.33 -8.82
CA PHE A 118 12.17 14.80 -7.91
C PHE A 118 13.07 13.83 -8.68
N GLU A 119 14.34 13.80 -8.31
CA GLU A 119 15.24 12.74 -8.76
C GLU A 119 14.92 11.45 -7.99
N GLN A 120 14.89 10.33 -8.70
CA GLN A 120 14.84 9.02 -8.07
C GLN A 120 16.11 8.80 -7.24
N LYS A 121 15.94 8.26 -6.03
CA LYS A 121 17.05 7.87 -5.14
C LYS A 121 16.91 6.42 -4.72
N ASP A 122 18.02 5.83 -4.29
CA ASP A 122 18.02 4.49 -3.70
C ASP A 122 17.19 4.44 -2.43
N ASN A 123 16.50 3.30 -2.24
CA ASN A 123 15.59 3.03 -1.13
C ASN A 123 14.49 4.09 -0.97
N MET A 124 14.10 4.77 -2.06
CA MET A 124 13.00 5.71 -2.05
C MET A 124 11.67 4.97 -2.12
N VAL A 125 10.71 5.41 -1.31
CA VAL A 125 9.34 4.90 -1.27
C VAL A 125 8.36 6.08 -1.37
N ALA A 126 7.17 5.86 -1.91
CA ALA A 126 6.11 6.88 -1.94
C ALA A 126 4.71 6.27 -1.80
N GLY A 127 3.82 6.95 -1.07
CA GLY A 127 2.45 6.49 -0.82
C GLY A 127 2.37 5.01 -0.41
N GLN A 128 1.58 4.24 -1.13
CA GLN A 128 1.41 2.79 -0.94
C GLN A 128 2.63 1.94 -1.36
N GLY A 129 3.66 2.57 -1.92
CA GLY A 129 4.99 2.02 -2.14
C GLY A 129 5.67 1.50 -0.88
N LEU A 130 5.43 2.17 0.25
CA LEU A 130 5.95 1.73 1.54
C LEU A 130 5.42 0.34 1.94
N HIS A 131 4.15 0.07 1.67
CA HIS A 131 3.54 -1.23 1.98
C HIS A 131 4.18 -2.36 1.15
N ALA A 132 4.41 -2.13 -0.15
CA ALA A 132 5.09 -3.09 -1.00
C ALA A 132 6.55 -3.33 -0.56
N PHE A 133 7.26 -2.27 -0.16
CA PHE A 133 8.60 -2.40 0.41
C PHE A 133 8.60 -3.29 1.66
N LEU A 134 7.67 -3.06 2.57
CA LEU A 134 7.55 -3.81 3.81
C LEU A 134 7.22 -5.29 3.57
N ILE A 135 6.26 -5.60 2.68
CA ILE A 135 5.93 -6.99 2.32
C ILE A 135 7.17 -7.70 1.77
N LYS A 136 7.88 -7.07 0.81
CA LYS A 136 9.07 -7.69 0.19
C LYS A 136 10.16 -8.01 1.23
N ASN A 137 10.32 -7.15 2.24
CA ASN A 137 11.35 -7.29 3.26
C ASN A 137 10.86 -7.96 4.56
N LEU A 138 9.59 -8.38 4.64
CA LEU A 138 9.00 -8.86 5.89
C LEU A 138 9.75 -10.07 6.47
N HIS A 139 10.20 -10.97 5.59
CA HIS A 139 10.97 -12.15 5.97
C HIS A 139 12.26 -11.81 6.75
N ASN A 140 12.93 -10.70 6.44
CA ASN A 140 14.13 -10.26 7.16
C ASN A 140 13.80 -9.92 8.62
N PHE A 141 12.69 -9.21 8.85
CA PHE A 141 12.23 -8.88 10.20
C PHE A 141 11.72 -10.10 10.98
N LEU A 142 11.09 -11.06 10.29
CA LEU A 142 10.62 -12.31 10.91
C LEU A 142 11.78 -13.18 11.38
N ASN A 143 12.87 -13.24 10.60
CA ASN A 143 14.02 -14.11 10.88
C ASN A 143 15.06 -13.45 11.79
N ASN A 144 15.14 -12.13 11.81
CA ASN A 144 16.09 -11.38 12.62
C ASN A 144 15.46 -10.14 13.25
N LYS A 145 15.21 -10.20 14.56
CA LYS A 145 14.64 -9.08 15.33
C LYS A 145 15.58 -7.86 15.45
N GLY A 146 16.88 -8.05 15.21
CA GLY A 146 17.87 -6.97 15.13
C GLY A 146 18.01 -6.38 13.73
N TYR A 147 17.26 -6.86 12.74
CA TYR A 147 17.26 -6.27 11.40
C TYR A 147 16.60 -4.89 11.43
N GLU A 148 17.33 -3.91 10.93
CA GLU A 148 16.85 -2.55 10.69
C GLU A 148 17.15 -2.17 9.25
N THR A 149 16.29 -1.32 8.67
CA THR A 149 16.50 -0.77 7.33
C THR A 149 16.01 0.66 7.28
N GLU A 150 16.45 1.41 6.27
CA GLU A 150 16.06 2.80 6.08
C GLU A 150 15.43 3.01 4.70
N VAL A 151 14.43 3.89 4.67
CA VAL A 151 13.78 4.32 3.44
C VAL A 151 13.74 5.84 3.36
N LYS A 152 13.87 6.36 2.13
CA LYS A 152 13.60 7.77 1.82
C LYS A 152 12.13 7.90 1.45
N PHE A 153 11.30 8.35 2.37
CA PHE A 153 9.86 8.45 2.14
C PHE A 153 9.53 9.79 1.47
N LEU A 154 9.21 9.74 0.17
CA LEU A 154 8.75 10.89 -0.60
C LEU A 154 7.32 11.27 -0.19
N ILE A 155 7.15 12.51 0.27
CA ILE A 155 5.86 13.10 0.63
C ILE A 155 5.59 14.26 -0.32
N PRO A 156 4.85 14.05 -1.43
CA PRO A 156 4.68 15.06 -2.45
C PRO A 156 4.09 16.37 -1.93
N LEU A 157 3.13 16.30 -1.01
CA LEU A 157 2.52 17.47 -0.36
C LEU A 157 3.54 18.38 0.35
N ASN A 158 4.56 17.81 0.97
CA ASN A 158 5.63 18.57 1.63
C ASN A 158 6.71 19.03 0.64
N LYS A 159 6.60 18.58 -0.62
CA LYS A 159 7.61 18.80 -1.66
C LYS A 159 8.98 18.28 -1.25
N ASP A 160 9.05 17.20 -0.46
CA ASP A 160 10.32 16.68 0.03
C ASP A 160 10.24 15.18 0.35
N TYR A 161 11.39 14.56 0.62
CA TYR A 161 11.48 13.22 1.19
C TYR A 161 12.13 13.28 2.57
N TYR A 162 11.83 12.28 3.40
CA TYR A 162 12.37 12.16 4.74
C TYR A 162 12.93 10.77 4.96
N ASN A 163 14.04 10.67 5.71
CA ASN A 163 14.61 9.37 6.07
C ASN A 163 13.83 8.78 7.25
N PHE A 164 13.34 7.56 7.04
CA PHE A 164 12.69 6.76 8.07
C PHE A 164 13.48 5.48 8.30
N SER A 165 13.79 5.21 9.55
CA SER A 165 14.25 3.91 10.02
C SER A 165 13.05 3.00 10.27
N ILE A 166 13.16 1.73 9.87
CA ILE A 166 12.17 0.68 10.05
C ILE A 166 12.82 -0.41 10.90
N ARG A 167 12.19 -0.72 12.02
CA ARG A 167 12.69 -1.74 12.96
C ARG A 167 11.58 -2.58 13.54
N TYR A 168 11.97 -3.72 14.09
CA TYR A 168 11.12 -4.51 14.97
C TYR A 168 10.66 -3.69 16.18
N LEU A 169 9.38 -3.81 16.54
CA LEU A 169 8.83 -3.19 17.76
C LEU A 169 8.38 -4.24 18.78
N SER A 170 7.59 -5.21 18.34
CA SER A 170 7.02 -6.25 19.21
C SER A 170 6.45 -7.39 18.38
N GLU A 171 6.11 -8.51 19.02
CA GLU A 171 5.39 -9.60 18.39
C GLU A 171 4.44 -10.30 19.36
N SER A 172 3.47 -11.01 18.81
CA SER A 172 2.69 -12.02 19.50
C SER A 172 2.97 -13.39 18.89
N THR A 173 2.24 -14.42 19.32
CA THR A 173 2.26 -15.74 18.69
C THR A 173 1.95 -15.67 17.19
N THR A 174 1.02 -14.81 16.77
CA THR A 174 0.52 -14.77 15.39
C THR A 174 0.93 -13.52 14.61
N THR A 175 1.41 -12.47 15.27
CA THR A 175 1.68 -11.18 14.61
C THR A 175 3.06 -10.62 14.91
N ILE A 176 3.60 -9.83 13.98
CA ILE A 176 4.81 -9.02 14.15
C ILE A 176 4.44 -7.54 13.95
N THR A 177 4.93 -6.65 14.80
CA THR A 177 4.76 -5.21 14.66
C THR A 177 6.10 -4.56 14.36
N LEU A 178 6.12 -3.77 13.28
CA LEU A 178 7.26 -2.94 12.88
C LEU A 178 6.94 -1.47 13.17
N ARG A 179 7.96 -0.72 13.56
CA ARG A 179 7.89 0.72 13.75
C ARG A 179 8.70 1.43 12.68
N LEU A 180 8.08 2.46 12.11
CA LEU A 180 8.74 3.43 11.26
C LEU A 180 8.78 4.76 12.00
N GLU A 181 9.97 5.33 12.08
CA GLU A 181 10.21 6.63 12.73
C GLU A 181 11.31 7.39 11.99
N SER A 182 11.35 8.71 12.18
CA SER A 182 12.39 9.53 11.56
C SER A 182 13.78 9.05 12.02
N SER A 183 14.71 8.90 11.08
CA SER A 183 16.11 8.54 11.38
C SER A 183 16.85 9.64 12.15
N HIS A 184 16.37 10.88 12.12
CA HIS A 184 17.00 11.99 12.82
C HIS A 184 16.58 12.03 14.29
N TRP A 185 17.54 11.87 15.20
CA TRP A 185 17.32 11.76 16.65
C TRP A 185 16.50 12.92 17.25
N PHE A 186 16.68 14.15 16.79
CA PHE A 186 15.92 15.32 17.28
C PHE A 186 14.48 15.38 16.74
N LEU A 187 14.21 14.75 15.60
CA LEU A 187 12.85 14.65 15.05
C LEU A 187 12.05 13.52 15.72
N LYS A 188 12.67 12.56 16.41
CA LYS A 188 11.97 11.42 17.02
C LYS A 188 10.95 11.81 18.10
N LEU A 189 11.13 12.95 18.77
CA LEU A 189 10.23 13.44 19.82
C LEU A 189 8.97 14.14 19.26
N LEU A 190 9.02 14.61 18.01
CA LEU A 190 7.96 15.43 17.39
C LEU A 190 7.37 14.78 16.13
N ALA A 191 8.11 13.89 15.48
CA ALA A 191 7.70 13.22 14.26
C ALA A 191 6.68 12.11 14.58
N PRO A 192 5.60 12.00 13.79
CA PRO A 192 4.67 10.90 13.94
C PRO A 192 5.38 9.56 13.70
N GLN A 193 5.17 8.62 14.62
CA GLN A 193 5.56 7.23 14.43
C GLN A 193 4.46 6.49 13.68
N ILE A 194 4.86 5.55 12.83
CA ILE A 194 3.95 4.62 12.17
C ILE A 194 4.25 3.23 12.73
N ASP A 195 3.25 2.58 13.30
CA ASP A 195 3.31 1.17 13.68
C ASP A 195 2.45 0.37 12.71
N VAL A 196 3.03 -0.69 12.13
CA VAL A 196 2.35 -1.62 11.23
C VAL A 196 2.46 -3.02 11.80
N THR A 197 1.33 -3.71 11.93
CA THR A 197 1.28 -5.08 12.43
C THR A 197 0.87 -6.00 11.30
N TYR A 198 1.68 -7.04 11.07
CA TYR A 198 1.45 -8.08 10.08
C TYR A 198 1.13 -9.39 10.77
N ASP A 199 0.24 -10.18 10.16
CA ASP A 199 0.10 -11.60 10.49
C ASP A 199 1.31 -12.37 9.97
N LYS A 200 1.91 -13.21 10.82
CA LYS A 200 3.16 -13.93 10.51
C LYS A 200 2.97 -15.01 9.46
N SER A 201 1.79 -15.63 9.41
CA SER A 201 1.51 -16.76 8.53
C SER A 201 1.12 -16.31 7.13
N THR A 202 0.21 -15.35 7.05
CA THR A 202 -0.36 -14.84 5.80
C THR A 202 0.38 -13.62 5.26
N GLN A 203 1.24 -12.99 6.07
CA GLN A 203 1.95 -11.74 5.74
C GLN A 203 1.00 -10.57 5.41
N ARG A 204 -0.27 -10.67 5.81
CA ARG A 204 -1.28 -9.63 5.65
C ARG A 204 -1.11 -8.53 6.70
N LEU A 205 -1.32 -7.27 6.30
CA LEU A 205 -1.33 -6.13 7.22
C LEU A 205 -2.63 -6.17 8.01
N VAL A 206 -2.57 -6.41 9.32
CA VAL A 206 -3.77 -6.52 10.18
C VAL A 206 -4.05 -5.25 10.97
N LYS A 207 -3.03 -4.39 11.17
CA LYS A 207 -3.19 -3.13 11.88
C LYS A 207 -2.21 -2.07 11.39
N TYR A 208 -2.70 -0.85 11.26
CA TYR A 208 -1.91 0.37 11.08
C TYR A 208 -2.19 1.33 12.22
N LYS A 209 -1.16 2.05 12.70
CA LYS A 209 -1.32 3.17 13.63
C LYS A 209 -0.36 4.28 13.23
N GLY A 210 -0.88 5.47 12.95
CA GLY A 210 -0.07 6.60 12.49
C GLY A 210 -0.92 7.71 11.86
N PRO A 211 -0.30 8.66 11.15
CA PRO A 211 -1.00 9.72 10.43
C PRO A 211 -1.93 9.17 9.35
N SER A 212 -3.14 9.70 9.25
CA SER A 212 -4.04 9.35 8.15
C SER A 212 -3.63 10.02 6.84
N ASN A 213 -3.90 9.35 5.72
CA ASN A 213 -3.88 9.95 4.39
C ASN A 213 -4.96 11.04 4.24
N LEU A 214 -6.06 10.91 4.98
CA LEU A 214 -7.20 11.81 4.96
C LEU A 214 -7.08 12.88 6.06
N LEU A 215 -7.62 14.06 5.77
CA LEU A 215 -7.85 15.08 6.79
C LEU A 215 -9.17 14.79 7.51
N ASP A 216 -9.34 15.33 8.71
CA ASP A 216 -10.64 15.32 9.39
C ASP A 216 -11.64 16.29 8.72
N SER A 217 -12.85 16.36 9.28
CA SER A 217 -13.90 17.28 8.81
C SER A 217 -13.54 18.76 8.91
N LYS A 218 -12.53 19.12 9.73
CA LYS A 218 -12.00 20.47 9.88
C LYS A 218 -10.78 20.75 9.01
N GLY A 219 -10.37 19.79 8.16
CA GLY A 219 -9.18 19.90 7.31
C GLY A 219 -7.86 19.73 8.07
N GLN A 220 -7.87 19.18 9.27
CA GLN A 220 -6.67 18.96 10.07
C GLN A 220 -6.10 17.55 9.90
N LYS A 221 -4.79 17.41 10.13
CA LYS A 221 -4.13 16.10 10.16
C LYS A 221 -4.60 15.33 11.39
N ILE A 222 -4.97 14.07 11.20
CA ILE A 222 -5.37 13.18 12.29
C ILE A 222 -4.51 11.92 12.31
N ASN A 223 -4.31 11.38 13.51
CA ASN A 223 -3.75 10.05 13.68
C ASN A 223 -4.89 9.05 13.84
N VAL A 224 -4.74 7.90 13.21
CA VAL A 224 -5.74 6.83 13.23
C VAL A 224 -5.11 5.51 13.65
N THR A 225 -5.95 4.63 14.19
CA THR A 225 -5.68 3.19 14.23
C THR A 225 -6.63 2.52 13.27
N ILE A 226 -6.09 1.79 12.29
CA ILE A 226 -6.85 1.05 11.30
C ILE A 226 -6.68 -0.43 11.60
N LYS A 227 -7.78 -1.16 11.69
CA LYS A 227 -7.78 -2.63 11.75
C LYS A 227 -8.27 -3.17 10.42
N TYR A 228 -7.59 -4.18 9.90
CA TYR A 228 -7.86 -4.76 8.60
C TYR A 228 -8.43 -6.17 8.73
N GLU A 229 -9.43 -6.45 7.90
CA GLU A 229 -10.04 -7.76 7.71
C GLU A 229 -9.95 -8.11 6.22
N TYR A 230 -9.75 -9.38 5.90
CA TYR A 230 -9.56 -9.87 4.54
C TYR A 230 -10.68 -10.82 4.17
N GLU A 231 -11.14 -10.76 2.93
CA GLU A 231 -12.09 -11.73 2.41
C GLU A 231 -11.32 -13.00 2.00
N ASP A 232 -11.54 -14.09 2.72
CA ASP A 232 -10.95 -15.37 2.35
C ASP A 232 -11.68 -15.96 1.14
N GLN A 233 -10.89 -16.34 0.12
CA GLN A 233 -11.38 -16.86 -1.17
C GLN A 233 -12.16 -18.19 -1.06
N GLN A 234 -12.24 -18.80 0.13
CA GLN A 234 -13.13 -19.94 0.38
C GLN A 234 -14.60 -19.55 0.54
N SER A 235 -14.93 -18.26 0.70
CA SER A 235 -16.31 -17.80 0.92
C SER A 235 -17.07 -17.50 -0.38
N THR A 236 -16.37 -17.27 -1.50
CA THR A 236 -16.97 -16.83 -2.77
C THR A 236 -17.55 -17.97 -3.63
N SER A 237 -17.28 -19.24 -3.31
CA SER A 237 -17.93 -20.38 -3.97
C SER A 237 -19.40 -20.59 -3.56
N SER A 238 -19.89 -19.87 -2.55
CA SER A 238 -21.25 -20.06 -2.00
C SER A 238 -22.29 -19.02 -2.43
N LEU A 239 -21.90 -17.97 -3.15
CA LEU A 239 -22.80 -16.86 -3.52
C LEU A 239 -23.18 -16.78 -5.00
N MET A 240 -22.89 -17.83 -5.79
CA MET A 240 -23.26 -17.91 -7.21
C MET A 240 -24.65 -18.51 -7.49
N TRP A 241 -25.59 -18.43 -6.54
CA TRP A 241 -27.01 -18.75 -6.78
C TRP A 241 -27.92 -17.81 -5.99
N ARG A 242 -28.22 -16.63 -6.56
CA ARG A 242 -29.53 -15.94 -6.45
C ARG A 242 -29.46 -14.54 -7.05
N TYR A 243 -29.67 -14.47 -8.36
CA TYR A 243 -30.51 -13.44 -9.00
C TYR A 243 -31.10 -14.08 -10.25
N LYS A 244 -32.33 -14.60 -10.11
CA LYS A 244 -33.31 -14.69 -11.19
C LYS A 244 -34.27 -13.53 -10.98
#